data_AF-A0A6C0DJN3-F1
#
_entry.id   AF-A0A6C0DJN3-F1
#
_cell.length_a   1.000
_cell.length_b   1.000
_cell.length_c   1.000
_cell.angle_alpha   90.00
_cell.angle_beta   90.00
_cell.angle_gamma   90.00
#
_symmetry.space_group_name_H-M   'P 1'
#
loop_
_entity.id
_entity.type
_entity.pdbx_description
1 polymer ?
#
loop_
_entity_poly.entity_id
_entity_poly.type
_entity_poly.pdbx_seq_one_letter_code
_entity_poly.pdbx_strand_id
1 'polypeptide(L)'
;MSNNQFNIQLILSNLINDVNAITIPNTTESMMNELSIIDMSINNILKQYENNNNSKTNESNTKSKKTKCKSLELSEYNYANKEIPIKEYKLDELKKAAKKYKLLISGNKTALINRLQMHFKQIKNAIILQKNYRRWIVNATYALRGPAFKNRKLCVNDTDFVTMEPLDEIPNENFFSYMDTKQFIYGFNITSIIQMIRSKGKFNNPYNREELDKKTLKDIKKLYRLCFIVYPDFKNENESVRTSQNNMNNNNIENGNNNNSLNRHYTNEFRHHNDLITNRYSNLIHGIKEKLRIIREKTIEQRITELFIEFDHLGNYTNRNWFSTLDSTQYIRLYRCILDIWNSRGQLSYSVKSKICLLGSPFTEIIPRTFFTNDSISYERIQNGCLTIFENLVYTGIDEEHRKLGAFHALTSLTVVSRDARQAMPWLYESVVF
;
A
#
# COMPACT_ATOMS: atom_id res chain seq x y z
N MET A 1 31.07 -7.46 11.51
CA MET A 1 30.32 -8.49 10.75
C MET A 1 29.01 -8.95 11.44
N SER A 2 28.41 -8.14 12.32
CA SER A 2 27.20 -8.50 13.09
C SER A 2 25.87 -8.12 12.42
N ASN A 3 25.86 -7.30 11.37
CA ASN A 3 24.63 -6.79 10.75
C ASN A 3 23.94 -7.73 9.74
N ASN A 4 24.65 -8.74 9.20
CA ASN A 4 24.05 -9.67 8.22
C ASN A 4 23.36 -10.88 8.87
N GLN A 5 23.69 -11.22 10.11
CA GLN A 5 23.14 -12.40 10.80
C GLN A 5 21.77 -12.11 11.44
N PHE A 6 21.52 -10.85 11.81
CA PHE A 6 20.22 -10.40 12.32
C PHE A 6 19.16 -10.33 11.21
N ASN A 7 19.56 -10.02 9.97
CA ASN A 7 18.66 -9.94 8.83
C ASN A 7 18.15 -11.31 8.37
N ILE A 8 18.98 -12.35 8.34
CA ILE A 8 18.56 -13.67 7.82
C ILE A 8 17.62 -14.39 8.79
N GLN A 9 17.83 -14.25 10.09
CA GLN A 9 16.97 -14.87 11.10
C GLN A 9 15.60 -14.17 11.19
N LEU A 10 15.57 -12.86 10.99
CA LEU A 10 14.34 -12.05 10.87
C LEU A 10 13.58 -12.35 9.57
N ILE A 11 14.30 -12.56 8.45
CA ILE A 11 13.72 -12.94 7.16
C ILE A 11 13.12 -14.36 7.24
N LEU A 12 13.80 -15.31 7.88
CA LEU A 12 13.30 -16.69 8.06
C LEU A 12 12.11 -16.76 9.04
N SER A 13 12.10 -15.97 10.11
CA SER A 13 10.95 -15.92 11.03
C SER A 13 9.72 -15.27 10.38
N ASN A 14 9.92 -14.24 9.56
CA ASN A 14 8.84 -13.60 8.81
C ASN A 14 8.28 -14.53 7.73
N LEU A 15 9.13 -15.28 7.04
CA LEU A 15 8.72 -16.30 6.05
C LEU A 15 7.95 -17.47 6.66
N ILE A 16 8.31 -17.94 7.87
CA ILE A 16 7.59 -19.02 8.55
C ILE A 16 6.22 -18.52 9.03
N ASN A 17 6.12 -17.28 9.51
CA ASN A 17 4.85 -16.68 9.90
C ASN A 17 3.94 -16.39 8.69
N ASP A 18 4.51 -15.96 7.56
CA ASP A 18 3.76 -15.71 6.31
C ASP A 18 3.25 -17.01 5.66
N VAL A 19 3.97 -18.12 5.80
CA VAL A 19 3.53 -19.45 5.31
C VAL A 19 2.50 -20.08 6.23
N ASN A 20 2.65 -19.94 7.56
CA ASN A 20 1.70 -20.49 8.54
C ASN A 20 0.40 -19.67 8.67
N ALA A 21 0.41 -18.39 8.27
CA ALA A 21 -0.78 -17.53 8.26
C ALA A 21 -1.76 -17.83 7.10
N ILE A 22 -1.39 -18.71 6.16
CA ILE A 22 -2.25 -19.13 5.06
C ILE A 22 -2.75 -20.55 5.32
N THR A 23 -3.75 -20.69 6.21
CA THR A 23 -4.67 -21.83 6.11
C THR A 23 -5.46 -21.68 4.81
N ILE A 24 -5.14 -22.52 3.82
CA ILE A 24 -5.91 -22.61 2.56
C ILE A 24 -7.04 -23.63 2.80
N PRO A 25 -8.32 -23.23 2.90
CA PRO A 25 -9.42 -24.19 2.86
C PRO A 25 -9.75 -24.50 1.41
N ASN A 26 -9.85 -25.80 1.11
CA ASN A 26 -10.44 -26.40 -0.08
C ASN A 26 -9.68 -26.17 -1.40
N THR A 27 -8.66 -27.01 -1.61
CA THR A 27 -8.05 -27.23 -2.92
C THR A 27 -9.08 -27.85 -3.87
N THR A 28 -9.35 -27.16 -4.98
CA THR A 28 -10.14 -27.73 -6.08
C THR A 28 -9.36 -28.84 -6.78
N GLU A 29 -10.06 -29.81 -7.33
CA GLU A 29 -9.52 -30.99 -8.04
C GLU A 29 -8.56 -30.61 -9.19
N SER A 30 -8.75 -29.43 -9.80
CA SER A 30 -7.83 -28.85 -10.79
C SER A 30 -6.47 -28.48 -10.21
N MET A 31 -6.40 -27.98 -8.96
CA MET A 31 -5.13 -27.67 -8.28
C MET A 31 -4.45 -28.93 -7.75
N MET A 32 -5.22 -29.95 -7.35
CA MET A 32 -4.68 -31.26 -7.00
C MET A 32 -4.08 -31.96 -8.23
N ASN A 33 -4.69 -31.79 -9.41
CA ASN A 33 -4.14 -32.29 -10.68
C ASN A 33 -2.87 -31.54 -11.09
N GLU A 34 -2.80 -30.21 -10.93
CA GLU A 34 -1.57 -29.46 -11.20
C GLU A 34 -0.45 -29.81 -10.20
N LEU A 35 -0.76 -29.99 -8.91
CA LEU A 35 0.19 -30.45 -7.90
C LEU A 35 0.65 -31.90 -8.15
N SER A 36 -0.25 -32.78 -8.60
CA SER A 36 0.04 -34.16 -9.03
C SER A 36 0.97 -34.19 -10.26
N ILE A 37 0.72 -33.33 -11.25
CA ILE A 37 1.58 -33.18 -12.44
C ILE A 37 2.96 -32.67 -12.05
N ILE A 38 3.03 -31.73 -11.10
CA ILE A 38 4.28 -31.20 -10.56
C ILE A 38 5.04 -32.30 -9.79
N ASP A 39 4.37 -33.08 -8.94
CA ASP A 39 4.95 -34.20 -8.21
C ASP A 39 5.43 -35.32 -9.14
N MET A 40 4.67 -35.65 -10.19
CA MET A 40 5.11 -36.58 -11.24
C MET A 40 6.35 -36.06 -11.98
N SER A 41 6.39 -34.76 -12.29
CA SER A 41 7.52 -34.13 -12.98
C SER A 41 8.77 -34.12 -12.08
N ILE A 42 8.61 -33.83 -10.79
CA ILE A 42 9.69 -33.89 -9.79
C ILE A 42 10.21 -35.32 -9.63
N ASN A 43 9.32 -36.32 -9.54
CA ASN A 43 9.72 -37.72 -9.40
C ASN A 43 10.41 -38.26 -10.67
N ASN A 44 10.01 -37.83 -11.86
CA ASN A 44 10.67 -38.18 -13.11
C ASN A 44 12.06 -37.53 -13.23
N ILE A 45 12.22 -36.29 -12.76
CA ILE A 45 13.53 -35.63 -12.70
C ILE A 45 14.46 -36.33 -11.69
N LEU A 46 13.93 -36.76 -10.54
CA LEU A 46 14.69 -37.53 -9.55
C LEU A 46 15.13 -38.90 -10.09
N LYS A 47 14.24 -39.63 -10.78
CA LYS A 47 14.56 -40.91 -11.43
C LYS A 47 15.59 -40.77 -12.56
N GLN A 48 15.50 -39.73 -13.38
CA GLN A 48 16.53 -39.44 -14.40
C GLN A 48 17.89 -39.12 -13.76
N TYR A 49 17.89 -38.46 -12.59
CA TYR A 49 19.12 -38.13 -11.88
C TYR A 49 19.76 -39.33 -11.17
N GLU A 50 18.98 -40.30 -10.69
CA GLU A 50 19.48 -41.56 -10.14
C GLU A 50 20.06 -42.46 -11.25
N ASN A 51 19.40 -42.54 -12.40
CA ASN A 51 19.89 -43.31 -13.56
C ASN A 51 21.19 -42.75 -14.15
N ASN A 52 21.38 -41.42 -14.11
CA ASN A 52 22.60 -40.76 -14.58
C ASN A 52 23.79 -40.89 -13.60
N ASN A 53 23.55 -41.22 -12.32
CA ASN A 53 24.61 -41.45 -11.33
C ASN A 53 25.07 -42.91 -11.22
N ASN A 54 24.31 -43.85 -11.80
CA ASN A 54 24.71 -45.27 -11.88
C ASN A 54 25.53 -45.61 -13.15
N SER A 55 25.82 -44.63 -14.01
CA SER A 55 26.57 -44.82 -15.25
C SER A 55 27.73 -43.85 -15.38
N LYS A 56 28.73 -43.95 -14.48
CA LYS A 56 30.14 -43.52 -14.70
C LYS A 56 31.00 -43.82 -13.47
N THR A 57 31.36 -45.08 -13.31
CA THR A 57 32.65 -45.46 -12.71
C THR A 57 33.57 -45.83 -13.85
N ASN A 58 34.55 -44.98 -14.13
CA ASN A 58 35.84 -45.41 -14.66
C ASN A 58 36.88 -44.42 -14.14
N GLU A 59 37.77 -44.96 -13.32
CA GLU A 59 38.89 -44.28 -12.69
C GLU A 59 39.91 -43.83 -13.74
N SER A 60 40.49 -42.65 -13.54
CA SER A 60 41.85 -42.39 -14.01
C SER A 60 42.58 -41.56 -12.96
N ASN A 61 43.52 -42.22 -12.29
CA ASN A 61 44.46 -41.67 -11.32
C ASN A 61 45.40 -40.65 -12.00
N THR A 62 45.36 -39.39 -11.55
CA THR A 62 46.52 -38.49 -11.66
C THR A 62 46.72 -37.75 -10.35
N LYS A 63 47.81 -38.08 -9.65
CA LYS A 63 48.29 -37.40 -8.45
C LYS A 63 48.67 -35.96 -8.79
N SER A 64 48.02 -34.96 -8.20
CA SER A 64 48.49 -33.58 -8.22
C SER A 64 48.91 -33.11 -6.82
N LYS A 65 49.98 -32.32 -6.81
CA LYS A 65 50.76 -31.89 -5.63
C LYS A 65 49.91 -31.09 -4.63
N LYS A 66 50.05 -31.42 -3.34
CA LYS A 66 49.48 -30.69 -2.19
C LYS A 66 50.00 -29.26 -2.15
N THR A 67 49.21 -28.33 -2.67
CA THR A 67 49.37 -26.90 -2.39
C THR A 67 48.55 -26.59 -1.13
N LYS A 68 49.18 -26.00 -0.11
CA LYS A 68 48.60 -25.70 1.19
C LYS A 68 47.51 -24.63 1.02
N CYS A 69 46.28 -25.06 0.73
CA CYS A 69 45.14 -24.19 0.51
C CYS A 69 44.77 -23.50 1.82
N LYS A 70 44.78 -22.16 1.81
CA LYS A 70 44.22 -21.32 2.89
C LYS A 70 42.79 -21.82 3.12
N SER A 71 42.46 -22.31 4.32
CA SER A 71 41.17 -22.97 4.57
C SER A 71 40.03 -21.96 4.38
N LEU A 72 39.33 -22.05 3.26
CA LEU A 72 38.14 -21.26 2.96
C LEU A 72 37.08 -21.50 4.03
N GLU A 73 36.32 -20.48 4.39
CA GLU A 73 35.24 -20.63 5.36
C GLU A 73 34.20 -21.65 4.86
N LEU A 74 33.79 -22.57 5.74
CA LEU A 74 32.77 -23.56 5.39
C LEU A 74 31.38 -22.88 5.34
N SER A 75 31.03 -22.39 4.16
CA SER A 75 29.79 -21.66 3.89
C SER A 75 29.03 -22.26 2.70
N GLU A 76 27.73 -22.00 2.65
CA GLU A 76 26.88 -22.40 1.53
C GLU A 76 27.36 -21.80 0.20
N TYR A 77 27.80 -20.54 0.20
CA TYR A 77 28.38 -19.85 -0.96
C TYR A 77 29.59 -20.59 -1.54
N ASN A 78 30.57 -20.93 -0.69
CA ASN A 78 31.79 -21.62 -1.13
C ASN A 78 31.50 -23.09 -1.54
N TYR A 79 30.49 -23.74 -0.95
CA TYR A 79 30.02 -25.06 -1.37
C TYR A 79 29.33 -25.01 -2.74
N ALA A 80 28.51 -23.99 -3.00
CA ALA A 80 27.79 -23.82 -4.25
C ALA A 80 28.71 -23.59 -5.46
N ASN A 81 29.85 -22.92 -5.26
CA ASN A 81 30.88 -22.66 -6.28
C ASN A 81 31.85 -23.84 -6.50
N LYS A 82 31.64 -24.99 -5.83
CA LYS A 82 32.51 -26.18 -5.87
C LYS A 82 33.95 -25.94 -5.40
N GLU A 83 34.17 -24.90 -4.59
CA GLU A 83 35.51 -24.51 -4.13
C GLU A 83 35.95 -25.25 -2.85
N ILE A 84 35.14 -26.18 -2.33
CA ILE A 84 35.39 -26.84 -1.04
C ILE A 84 35.41 -28.37 -1.17
N PRO A 85 36.57 -29.01 -0.98
CA PRO A 85 36.64 -30.44 -0.66
C PRO A 85 36.28 -30.65 0.83
N ILE A 86 34.99 -30.70 1.17
CA ILE A 86 34.50 -30.76 2.56
C ILE A 86 35.08 -31.93 3.38
N LYS A 87 35.55 -32.98 2.70
CA LYS A 87 36.20 -34.16 3.29
C LYS A 87 37.56 -33.83 3.92
N GLU A 88 38.22 -32.78 3.43
CA GLU A 88 39.57 -32.36 3.86
C GLU A 88 39.56 -31.50 5.15
N TYR A 89 38.40 -30.98 5.55
CA TYR A 89 38.27 -30.14 6.74
C TYR A 89 38.47 -30.92 8.04
N LYS A 90 39.01 -30.24 9.05
CA LYS A 90 39.20 -30.83 10.39
C LYS A 90 37.86 -30.96 11.10
N LEU A 91 37.77 -31.91 12.05
CA LEU A 91 36.54 -32.16 12.81
C LEU A 91 36.06 -30.89 13.54
N ASP A 92 36.97 -30.12 14.12
CA ASP A 92 36.63 -28.87 14.83
C ASP A 92 36.05 -27.81 13.91
N GLU A 93 36.54 -27.72 12.67
CA GLU A 93 36.02 -26.79 11.66
C GLU A 93 34.61 -27.21 11.22
N LEU A 94 34.38 -28.51 11.03
CA LEU A 94 33.06 -29.07 10.73
C LEU A 94 32.06 -28.84 11.88
N LYS A 95 32.49 -29.00 13.14
CA LYS A 95 31.65 -28.74 14.32
C LYS A 95 31.31 -27.26 14.46
N LYS A 96 32.27 -26.37 14.20
CA LYS A 96 32.05 -24.91 14.16
C LYS A 96 31.02 -24.55 13.10
N ALA A 97 31.13 -25.11 11.90
CA ALA A 97 30.18 -24.90 10.82
C ALA A 97 28.79 -25.45 11.16
N ALA A 98 28.69 -26.69 11.66
CA ALA A 98 27.42 -27.27 12.09
C ALA A 98 26.74 -26.43 13.17
N LYS A 99 27.50 -25.93 14.15
CA LYS A 99 27.00 -25.01 15.18
C LYS A 99 26.47 -23.70 14.59
N LYS A 100 27.18 -23.10 13.62
CA LYS A 100 26.77 -21.88 12.92
C LYS A 100 25.41 -22.04 12.24
N TYR A 101 25.17 -23.19 11.60
CA TYR A 101 23.91 -23.52 10.93
C TYR A 101 22.87 -24.21 11.85
N LYS A 102 23.11 -24.22 13.16
CA LYS A 102 22.22 -24.84 14.18
C LYS A 102 21.92 -26.33 13.91
N LEU A 103 22.87 -27.04 13.31
CA LEU A 103 22.80 -28.47 13.06
C LEU A 103 23.33 -29.26 14.27
N LEU A 104 22.86 -30.50 14.42
CA LEU A 104 23.39 -31.42 15.43
C LEU A 104 24.90 -31.64 15.23
N ILE A 105 25.67 -31.52 16.31
CA ILE A 105 27.15 -31.54 16.32
C ILE A 105 27.70 -32.94 16.69
N SER A 106 26.86 -33.82 17.24
CA SER A 106 27.25 -35.18 17.63
C SER A 106 27.40 -36.13 16.43
N GLY A 107 28.15 -37.21 16.66
CA GLY A 107 28.39 -38.29 15.69
C GLY A 107 29.82 -38.34 15.15
N ASN A 108 30.06 -39.29 14.23
CA ASN A 108 31.33 -39.45 13.53
C ASN A 108 31.53 -38.37 12.44
N LYS A 109 32.77 -38.21 11.98
CA LYS A 109 33.13 -37.17 10.99
C LYS A 109 32.32 -37.30 9.69
N THR A 110 32.05 -38.52 9.25
CA THR A 110 31.28 -38.80 8.02
C THR A 110 29.81 -38.38 8.16
N ALA A 111 29.16 -38.65 9.30
CA ALA A 111 27.79 -38.20 9.55
C ALA A 111 27.70 -36.67 9.59
N LEU A 112 28.70 -35.99 10.18
CA LEU A 112 28.74 -34.53 10.23
C LEU A 112 28.92 -33.92 8.84
N ILE A 113 29.80 -34.51 8.01
CA ILE A 113 29.98 -34.12 6.60
C ILE A 113 28.67 -34.31 5.82
N ASN A 114 28.05 -35.49 5.91
CA ASN A 114 26.81 -35.79 5.19
C ASN A 114 25.69 -34.82 5.57
N ARG A 115 25.56 -34.49 6.87
CA ARG A 115 24.57 -33.52 7.36
C ARG A 115 24.80 -32.12 6.80
N LEU A 116 26.04 -31.65 6.80
CA LEU A 116 26.41 -30.34 6.23
C LEU A 116 26.19 -30.31 4.71
N GLN A 117 26.61 -31.35 3.99
CA GLN A 117 26.40 -31.45 2.54
C GLN A 117 24.91 -31.46 2.17
N MET A 118 24.11 -32.25 2.90
CA MET A 118 22.67 -32.30 2.71
C MET A 118 22.04 -30.92 2.98
N HIS A 119 22.43 -30.26 4.08
CA HIS A 119 21.94 -28.92 4.42
C HIS A 119 22.29 -27.88 3.36
N PHE A 120 23.54 -27.83 2.88
CA PHE A 120 23.93 -26.90 1.82
C PHE A 120 23.24 -27.20 0.50
N LYS A 121 23.06 -28.48 0.15
CA LYS A 121 22.27 -28.89 -1.03
C LYS A 121 20.81 -28.43 -0.92
N GLN A 122 20.20 -28.57 0.27
CA GLN A 122 18.83 -28.10 0.53
C GLN A 122 18.73 -26.58 0.40
N ILE A 123 19.66 -25.81 0.97
CA ILE A 123 19.69 -24.34 0.81
C ILE A 123 19.79 -23.96 -0.66
N LYS A 124 20.71 -24.56 -1.42
CA LYS A 124 20.87 -24.29 -2.86
C LYS A 124 19.58 -24.56 -3.64
N ASN A 125 18.93 -25.70 -3.38
CA ASN A 125 17.67 -26.05 -4.02
C ASN A 125 16.55 -25.06 -3.64
N ALA A 126 16.48 -24.65 -2.37
CA ALA A 126 15.52 -23.65 -1.91
C ALA A 126 15.74 -22.29 -2.62
N ILE A 127 16.99 -21.85 -2.79
CA ILE A 127 17.32 -20.61 -3.52
C ILE A 127 16.84 -20.70 -4.98
N ILE A 128 17.08 -21.82 -5.66
CA ILE A 128 16.63 -22.04 -7.05
C ILE A 128 15.11 -22.01 -7.14
N LEU A 129 14.42 -22.71 -6.23
CA LEU A 129 12.96 -22.74 -6.18
C LEU A 129 12.39 -21.34 -5.95
N GLN A 130 12.91 -20.62 -4.95
CA GLN A 130 12.47 -19.26 -4.66
C GLN A 130 12.73 -18.30 -5.83
N LYS A 131 13.85 -18.44 -6.54
CA LYS A 131 14.15 -17.65 -7.75
C LYS A 131 13.08 -17.88 -8.82
N ASN A 132 12.75 -19.13 -9.12
CA ASN A 132 11.74 -19.46 -10.12
C ASN A 132 10.34 -19.02 -9.67
N TYR A 133 10.03 -19.14 -8.39
CA TYR A 133 8.76 -18.68 -7.83
C TYR A 133 8.60 -17.15 -7.92
N ARG A 134 9.64 -16.37 -7.55
CA ARG A 134 9.62 -14.91 -7.72
C ARG A 134 9.40 -14.52 -9.19
N ARG A 135 10.05 -15.20 -10.14
CA ARG A 135 9.84 -15.00 -11.58
C ARG A 135 8.41 -15.31 -12.00
N TRP A 136 7.86 -16.42 -11.51
CA TRP A 136 6.49 -16.82 -11.80
C TRP A 136 5.47 -15.77 -11.32
N ILE A 137 5.63 -15.24 -10.10
CA ILE A 137 4.75 -14.18 -9.57
C ILE A 137 4.76 -12.96 -10.50
N VAL A 138 5.94 -12.46 -10.86
CA VAL A 138 6.08 -11.29 -11.74
C VAL A 138 5.40 -11.54 -13.08
N ASN A 139 5.66 -12.68 -13.73
CA ASN A 139 5.02 -13.05 -14.99
C ASN A 139 3.49 -13.17 -14.85
N ALA A 140 3.00 -13.70 -13.73
CA ALA A 140 1.57 -13.79 -13.45
C ALA A 140 0.94 -12.39 -13.35
N THR A 141 1.61 -11.42 -12.70
CA THR A 141 1.10 -10.04 -12.67
C THR A 141 0.97 -9.45 -14.07
N TYR A 142 1.97 -9.61 -14.94
CA TYR A 142 1.92 -9.14 -16.32
C TYR A 142 0.77 -9.76 -17.12
N ALA A 143 0.57 -11.06 -17.00
CA ALA A 143 -0.51 -11.76 -17.70
C ALA A 143 -1.90 -11.32 -17.23
N LEU A 144 -2.06 -11.01 -15.94
CA LEU A 144 -3.35 -10.65 -15.35
C LEU A 144 -3.76 -9.18 -15.61
N ARG A 145 -2.85 -8.30 -16.06
CA ARG A 145 -3.16 -6.89 -16.35
C ARG A 145 -3.98 -6.66 -17.63
N GLY A 146 -4.13 -7.71 -18.43
CA GLY A 146 -5.02 -7.71 -19.58
C GLY A 146 -4.41 -7.11 -20.87
N PRO A 147 -5.25 -7.00 -21.92
CA PRO A 147 -4.80 -6.84 -23.30
C PRO A 147 -4.15 -5.49 -23.60
N ALA A 148 -4.53 -4.41 -22.90
CA ALA A 148 -3.99 -3.08 -23.11
C ALA A 148 -2.78 -2.73 -22.23
N PHE A 149 -2.25 -3.69 -21.46
CA PHE A 149 -1.13 -3.40 -20.54
C PHE A 149 0.12 -2.87 -21.25
N LYS A 150 0.45 -3.41 -22.44
CA LYS A 150 1.61 -2.97 -23.21
C LYS A 150 1.32 -1.74 -24.08
N ASN A 151 0.05 -1.52 -24.42
CA ASN A 151 -0.38 -0.41 -25.26
C ASN A 151 -1.76 0.06 -24.81
N ARG A 152 -1.78 1.14 -24.03
CA ARG A 152 -2.98 1.66 -23.38
C ARG A 152 -3.93 2.36 -24.35
N LYS A 153 -3.44 2.76 -25.53
CA LYS A 153 -4.23 3.33 -26.63
C LYS A 153 -5.22 2.35 -27.25
N LEU A 154 -5.13 1.06 -26.90
CA LEU A 154 -6.14 0.07 -27.28
C LEU A 154 -7.46 0.23 -26.50
N CYS A 155 -7.42 0.95 -25.37
CA CYS A 155 -8.61 1.23 -24.58
C CYS A 155 -9.52 2.23 -25.29
N VAL A 156 -10.83 2.07 -25.12
CA VAL A 156 -11.83 3.02 -25.65
C VAL A 156 -12.09 4.20 -24.73
N ASN A 157 -11.66 4.11 -23.46
CA ASN A 157 -11.72 5.20 -22.51
C ASN A 157 -10.34 5.84 -22.33
N ASP A 158 -10.30 7.16 -22.15
CA ASP A 158 -9.04 7.91 -22.03
C ASP A 158 -8.57 8.10 -20.58
N THR A 159 -9.47 7.98 -19.60
CA THR A 159 -9.19 8.22 -18.18
C THR A 159 -9.75 7.11 -17.29
N ASP A 160 -9.25 7.02 -16.05
CA ASP A 160 -9.87 6.20 -15.00
C ASP A 160 -11.18 6.82 -14.49
N PHE A 161 -12.11 5.99 -14.04
CA PHE A 161 -13.44 6.42 -13.60
C PHE A 161 -13.52 6.96 -12.17
N VAL A 162 -12.51 6.71 -11.32
CA VAL A 162 -12.45 7.25 -9.95
C VAL A 162 -11.38 8.32 -9.87
N THR A 163 -10.15 8.01 -10.26
CA THR A 163 -9.05 8.96 -10.14
C THR A 163 -9.12 10.04 -11.20
N MET A 164 -9.85 9.81 -12.31
CA MET A 164 -9.90 10.67 -13.49
C MET A 164 -8.53 10.89 -14.14
N GLU A 165 -7.52 10.12 -13.74
CA GLU A 165 -6.18 10.17 -14.31
C GLU A 165 -6.21 9.64 -15.74
N PRO A 166 -5.54 10.30 -16.70
CA PRO A 166 -5.33 9.75 -18.03
C PRO A 166 -4.72 8.34 -17.96
N LEU A 167 -5.19 7.44 -18.81
CA LEU A 167 -4.73 6.05 -18.78
C LEU A 167 -3.23 5.94 -18.95
N ASP A 168 -2.58 6.82 -19.71
CA ASP A 168 -1.12 6.84 -19.93
C ASP A 168 -0.32 7.29 -18.70
N GLU A 169 -0.94 7.97 -17.74
CA GLU A 169 -0.29 8.45 -16.51
C GLU A 169 -0.37 7.44 -15.36
N ILE A 170 -1.30 6.47 -15.42
CA ILE A 170 -1.46 5.45 -14.36
C ILE A 170 -0.17 4.61 -14.22
N PRO A 171 0.38 4.40 -13.01
CA PRO A 171 1.55 3.53 -12.85
C PRO A 171 1.29 2.09 -13.32
N ASN A 172 2.31 1.41 -13.84
CA ASN A 172 2.16 0.04 -14.38
C ASN A 172 1.66 -0.94 -13.32
N GLU A 173 2.09 -0.76 -12.07
CA GLU A 173 1.66 -1.50 -10.89
C GLU A 173 0.15 -1.38 -10.63
N ASN A 174 -0.45 -0.26 -11.02
CA ASN A 174 -1.84 0.11 -10.78
C ASN A 174 -2.74 -0.12 -12.01
N PHE A 175 -2.18 -0.23 -13.20
CA PHE A 175 -2.97 -0.39 -14.42
C PHE A 175 -3.58 -1.80 -14.56
N PHE A 176 -4.86 -1.86 -14.93
CA PHE A 176 -5.56 -3.08 -15.33
C PHE A 176 -6.44 -2.78 -16.55
N SER A 177 -6.59 -3.77 -17.43
CA SER A 177 -7.50 -3.69 -18.58
C SER A 177 -8.25 -4.99 -18.77
N TYR A 178 -9.44 -4.91 -19.36
CA TYR A 178 -10.19 -6.09 -19.78
C TYR A 178 -10.93 -5.80 -21.08
N MET A 179 -11.32 -6.87 -21.77
CA MET A 179 -12.12 -6.80 -23.00
C MET A 179 -13.52 -7.31 -22.71
N ASP A 180 -14.53 -6.55 -23.13
CA ASP A 180 -15.93 -6.94 -22.96
C ASP A 180 -16.41 -7.94 -24.04
N THR A 181 -17.69 -8.31 -23.98
CA THR A 181 -18.31 -9.23 -24.94
C THR A 181 -18.41 -8.65 -26.35
N LYS A 182 -18.36 -7.32 -26.48
CA LYS A 182 -18.43 -6.56 -27.73
C LYS A 182 -17.04 -6.23 -28.30
N GLN A 183 -15.98 -6.82 -27.74
CA GLN A 183 -14.59 -6.60 -28.14
C GLN A 183 -14.04 -5.19 -27.86
N PHE A 184 -14.72 -4.41 -27.01
CA PHE A 184 -14.18 -3.15 -26.53
C PHE A 184 -13.25 -3.40 -25.35
N ILE A 185 -12.08 -2.78 -25.40
CA ILE A 185 -11.09 -2.86 -24.34
C ILE A 185 -11.23 -1.62 -23.45
N TYR A 186 -11.28 -1.83 -22.14
CA TYR A 186 -11.34 -0.76 -21.16
C TYR A 186 -10.15 -0.84 -20.23
N GLY A 187 -9.56 0.31 -19.92
CA GLY A 187 -8.43 0.47 -19.00
C GLY A 187 -8.85 1.16 -17.72
N PHE A 188 -8.24 0.77 -16.61
CA PHE A 188 -8.61 1.25 -15.29
C PHE A 188 -7.40 1.26 -14.36
N ASN A 189 -7.50 2.05 -13.31
CA ASN A 189 -6.72 1.82 -12.11
C ASN A 189 -7.36 0.66 -11.31
N ILE A 190 -6.56 -0.38 -11.02
CA ILE A 190 -7.01 -1.57 -10.31
C ILE A 190 -7.48 -1.24 -8.89
N THR A 191 -6.94 -0.18 -8.27
CA THR A 191 -7.37 0.26 -6.94
C THR A 191 -8.80 0.79 -7.00
N SER A 192 -9.14 1.57 -8.03
CA SER A 192 -10.50 2.07 -8.31
C SER A 192 -11.51 0.92 -8.45
N ILE A 193 -11.14 -0.14 -9.18
CA ILE A 193 -11.99 -1.34 -9.31
C ILE A 193 -12.20 -2.01 -7.94
N ILE A 194 -11.12 -2.25 -7.19
CA ILE A 194 -11.20 -2.91 -5.88
C ILE A 194 -12.01 -2.08 -4.89
N GLN A 195 -11.89 -0.75 -4.93
CA GLN A 195 -12.67 0.19 -4.13
C GLN A 195 -14.17 0.08 -4.44
N MET A 196 -14.54 0.00 -5.71
CA MET A 196 -15.93 -0.19 -6.14
C MET A 196 -16.48 -1.56 -5.70
N ILE A 197 -15.68 -2.63 -5.83
CA ILE A 197 -16.06 -3.98 -5.37
C ILE A 197 -16.27 -3.98 -3.85
N ARG A 198 -15.40 -3.30 -3.08
CA ARG A 198 -15.50 -3.22 -1.61
C ARG A 198 -16.73 -2.42 -1.16
N SER A 199 -17.05 -1.33 -1.86
CA SER A 199 -18.15 -0.44 -1.48
C SER A 199 -19.53 -0.98 -1.88
N LYS A 200 -19.68 -1.55 -3.09
CA LYS A 200 -20.97 -1.99 -3.63
C LYS A 200 -21.17 -3.50 -3.65
N GLY A 201 -20.14 -4.28 -3.32
CA GLY A 201 -20.16 -5.74 -3.42
C GLY A 201 -20.09 -6.28 -4.86
N LYS A 202 -20.22 -5.41 -5.86
CA LYS A 202 -20.14 -5.72 -7.30
C LYS A 202 -19.47 -4.59 -8.06
N PHE A 203 -18.94 -4.93 -9.23
CA PHE A 203 -18.42 -3.95 -10.17
C PHE A 203 -19.19 -4.05 -11.49
N ASN A 204 -19.78 -2.92 -11.88
CA ASN A 204 -20.32 -2.68 -13.21
C ASN A 204 -19.38 -1.68 -13.89
N ASN A 205 -19.01 -1.94 -15.14
CA ASN A 205 -18.20 -1.01 -15.89
C ASN A 205 -18.92 0.35 -16.00
N PRO A 206 -18.31 1.47 -15.58
CA PRO A 206 -18.93 2.80 -15.58
C PRO A 206 -19.38 3.29 -16.96
N TYR A 207 -18.73 2.85 -18.03
CA TYR A 207 -18.95 3.35 -19.39
C TYR A 207 -20.11 2.64 -20.10
N ASN A 208 -20.26 1.33 -19.90
CA ASN A 208 -21.28 0.52 -20.58
C ASN A 208 -22.29 -0.16 -19.62
N ARG A 209 -22.09 -0.03 -18.31
CA ARG A 209 -22.90 -0.61 -17.21
C ARG A 209 -22.94 -2.14 -17.14
N GLU A 210 -22.19 -2.82 -18.00
CA GLU A 210 -22.11 -4.28 -18.02
C GLU A 210 -21.37 -4.80 -16.78
N GLU A 211 -21.79 -5.97 -16.29
CA GLU A 211 -21.10 -6.65 -15.18
C GLU A 211 -19.86 -7.39 -15.68
N LEU A 212 -18.81 -7.40 -14.85
CA LEU A 212 -17.66 -8.25 -15.11
C LEU A 212 -17.99 -9.71 -14.88
N ASP A 213 -17.47 -10.59 -15.73
CA ASP A 213 -17.59 -12.01 -15.52
C ASP A 213 -16.82 -12.46 -14.26
N LYS A 214 -17.25 -13.60 -13.71
CA LYS A 214 -16.71 -14.14 -12.44
C LYS A 214 -15.21 -14.46 -12.54
N LYS A 215 -14.70 -14.84 -13.72
CA LYS A 215 -13.28 -15.15 -13.91
C LYS A 215 -12.47 -13.86 -13.86
N THR A 216 -12.89 -12.81 -14.58
CA THR A 216 -12.24 -11.50 -14.56
C THR A 216 -12.21 -10.90 -13.15
N LEU A 217 -13.30 -11.00 -12.39
CA LEU A 217 -13.31 -10.57 -10.98
C LEU A 217 -12.32 -11.33 -10.09
N LYS A 218 -12.15 -12.64 -10.31
CA LYS A 218 -11.14 -13.45 -9.60
C LYS A 218 -9.73 -13.04 -10.01
N ASP A 219 -9.51 -12.80 -11.30
CA ASP A 219 -8.23 -12.38 -11.86
C ASP A 219 -7.82 -11.00 -11.32
N ILE A 220 -8.75 -10.04 -11.21
CA ILE A 220 -8.53 -8.74 -10.57
C ILE A 220 -8.11 -8.90 -9.10
N LYS A 221 -8.85 -9.68 -8.31
CA LYS A 221 -8.51 -9.93 -6.89
C LYS A 221 -7.15 -10.62 -6.75
N LYS A 222 -6.83 -11.56 -7.66
CA LYS A 222 -5.55 -12.25 -7.71
C LYS A 222 -4.42 -11.29 -8.05
N LEU A 223 -4.58 -10.48 -9.10
CA LEU A 223 -3.59 -9.46 -9.49
C LEU A 223 -3.32 -8.51 -8.34
N TYR A 224 -4.37 -7.96 -7.74
CA TYR A 224 -4.25 -7.05 -6.61
C TYR A 224 -3.43 -7.67 -5.47
N ARG A 225 -3.70 -8.92 -5.08
CA ARG A 225 -2.92 -9.65 -4.07
C ARG A 225 -1.47 -9.87 -4.46
N LEU A 226 -1.20 -10.21 -5.72
CA LEU A 226 0.18 -10.40 -6.20
C LEU A 226 0.94 -9.07 -6.23
N CYS A 227 0.26 -7.94 -6.49
CA CYS A 227 0.90 -6.62 -6.43
C CYS A 227 1.47 -6.31 -5.04
N PHE A 228 0.82 -6.73 -3.95
CA PHE A 228 1.35 -6.59 -2.58
C PHE A 228 2.66 -7.34 -2.35
N ILE A 229 2.95 -8.37 -3.15
CA ILE A 229 4.17 -9.18 -3.04
C ILE A 229 5.27 -8.58 -3.93
N VAL A 230 4.92 -8.13 -5.13
CA VAL A 230 5.89 -7.68 -6.15
C VAL A 230 6.31 -6.23 -5.97
N TYR A 231 5.39 -5.34 -5.60
CA TYR A 231 5.60 -3.89 -5.62
C TYR A 231 5.53 -3.34 -4.18
N PRO A 232 6.68 -2.99 -3.56
CA PRO A 232 6.72 -2.43 -2.21
C PRO A 232 5.89 -1.15 -2.08
N ASP A 233 5.97 -0.25 -3.06
CA ASP A 233 5.23 1.02 -3.03
C ASP A 233 3.72 0.78 -3.12
N PHE A 234 3.28 -0.11 -4.00
CA PHE A 234 1.89 -0.57 -4.03
C PHE A 234 1.41 -1.09 -2.68
N LYS A 235 2.21 -1.94 -2.01
CA LYS A 235 1.90 -2.47 -0.68
C LYS A 235 1.82 -1.36 0.38
N ASN A 236 2.67 -0.35 0.28
CA ASN A 236 2.71 0.77 1.22
C ASN A 236 1.52 1.71 1.04
N GLU A 237 0.99 1.81 -0.18
CA GLU A 237 -0.09 2.73 -0.55
C GLU A 237 -1.49 2.13 -0.42
N ASN A 238 -1.61 0.80 -0.40
CA ASN A 238 -2.88 0.08 -0.53
C ASN A 238 -3.16 -0.88 0.65
N GLU A 239 -4.44 -1.20 0.89
CA GLU A 239 -4.85 -2.21 1.87
C GLU A 239 -5.05 -3.61 1.30
N SER A 240 -4.61 -4.65 1.99
CA SER A 240 -4.84 -6.01 1.53
C SER A 240 -6.34 -6.37 1.54
N VAL A 241 -6.79 -7.09 0.51
CA VAL A 241 -8.15 -7.64 0.47
C VAL A 241 -8.20 -8.84 1.40
N ARG A 242 -8.62 -8.64 2.66
CA ARG A 242 -8.91 -9.73 3.60
C ARG A 242 -9.98 -10.63 2.96
N THR A 243 -9.67 -11.91 2.81
CA THR A 243 -10.67 -12.92 2.46
C THR A 243 -11.59 -13.03 3.67
N SER A 244 -12.86 -12.63 3.56
CA SER A 244 -13.85 -12.90 4.62
C SER A 244 -13.87 -14.41 4.88
N GLN A 245 -13.24 -14.84 5.96
CA GLN A 245 -13.57 -16.08 6.64
C GLN A 245 -14.69 -15.74 7.63
N ASN A 246 -15.86 -16.29 7.38
CA ASN A 246 -16.98 -16.56 8.31
C ASN A 246 -17.09 -15.66 9.54
N ASN A 247 -17.87 -14.58 9.45
CA ASN A 247 -18.55 -14.05 10.63
C ASN A 247 -19.86 -14.83 10.80
N MET A 248 -19.82 -15.93 11.55
CA MET A 248 -21.00 -16.47 12.19
C MET A 248 -21.54 -15.43 13.18
N ASN A 249 -22.81 -15.10 13.00
CA ASN A 249 -23.79 -14.65 13.99
C ASN A 249 -23.29 -13.73 15.13
N ASN A 250 -23.67 -12.46 15.03
CA ASN A 250 -24.42 -11.82 16.10
C ASN A 250 -25.36 -10.78 15.49
N ASN A 251 -26.58 -11.24 15.18
CA ASN A 251 -27.70 -10.36 14.92
C ASN A 251 -28.12 -9.74 16.26
N ASN A 252 -27.87 -8.44 16.42
CA ASN A 252 -28.78 -7.61 17.19
C ASN A 252 -29.38 -6.57 16.26
N ILE A 253 -30.70 -6.62 16.21
CA ILE A 253 -31.62 -5.80 15.45
C ILE A 253 -31.61 -4.40 16.05
N GLU A 254 -31.30 -3.38 15.25
CA GLU A 254 -31.90 -2.06 15.41
C GLU A 254 -32.38 -1.57 14.05
N ASN A 255 -33.70 -1.53 13.91
CA ASN A 255 -34.41 -0.85 12.84
C ASN A 255 -34.22 0.67 12.98
N GLY A 256 -33.85 1.33 11.89
CA GLY A 256 -33.80 2.80 11.85
C GLY A 256 -33.35 3.36 10.50
N ASN A 257 -34.33 3.54 9.60
CA ASN A 257 -34.35 4.42 8.41
C ASN A 257 -33.10 4.48 7.50
N ASN A 258 -33.22 3.72 6.41
CA ASN A 258 -32.45 3.87 5.17
C ASN A 258 -32.64 5.28 4.57
N ASN A 259 -31.60 6.12 4.62
CA ASN A 259 -31.33 7.16 3.61
C ASN A 259 -29.92 7.80 3.71
N ASN A 260 -28.92 7.12 4.30
CA ASN A 260 -27.58 7.72 4.51
C ASN A 260 -26.39 6.81 4.09
N SER A 261 -26.57 5.89 3.14
CA SER A 261 -25.54 4.91 2.77
C SER A 261 -24.37 5.45 1.96
N LEU A 262 -24.48 6.61 1.29
CA LEU A 262 -23.36 7.19 0.54
C LEU A 262 -22.32 7.90 1.42
N ASN A 263 -22.70 8.44 2.58
CA ASN A 263 -21.81 9.29 3.38
C ASN A 263 -20.92 8.53 4.38
N ARG A 264 -21.25 7.29 4.73
CA ARG A 264 -20.43 6.47 5.64
C ARG A 264 -19.16 5.91 4.99
N HIS A 265 -19.13 5.81 3.66
CA HIS A 265 -18.03 5.19 2.93
C HIS A 265 -16.89 6.16 2.59
N TYR A 266 -17.18 7.42 2.27
CA TYR A 266 -16.13 8.44 2.12
C TYR A 266 -15.38 8.69 3.43
N THR A 267 -16.05 8.63 4.59
CA THR A 267 -15.41 8.83 5.90
C THR A 267 -14.57 7.64 6.38
N ASN A 268 -14.78 6.44 5.83
CA ASN A 268 -14.06 5.23 6.26
C ASN A 268 -12.74 5.03 5.50
N GLU A 269 -12.65 5.46 4.24
CA GLU A 269 -11.40 5.43 3.46
C GLU A 269 -10.37 6.47 3.95
N PHE A 270 -10.85 7.64 4.40
CA PHE A 270 -10.02 8.66 5.07
C PHE A 270 -9.45 8.19 6.42
N ARG A 271 -10.06 7.21 7.10
CA ARG A 271 -9.59 6.72 8.40
C ARG A 271 -8.44 5.72 8.29
N HIS A 272 -8.35 4.90 7.25
CA HIS A 272 -7.40 3.78 7.24
C HIS A 272 -6.05 4.05 6.54
N HIS A 273 -5.99 4.92 5.53
CA HIS A 273 -4.68 5.38 5.05
C HIS A 273 -3.99 6.29 6.09
N ASN A 274 -4.81 6.99 6.87
CA ASN A 274 -4.38 7.73 8.05
C ASN A 274 -3.65 6.84 9.04
N ASP A 275 -4.06 5.59 9.25
CA ASP A 275 -3.43 4.68 10.22
C ASP A 275 -1.99 4.29 9.82
N LEU A 276 -1.66 4.26 8.52
CA LEU A 276 -0.29 3.95 8.04
C LEU A 276 0.66 5.15 8.16
N ILE A 277 0.18 6.36 7.87
CA ILE A 277 0.92 7.62 8.10
C ILE A 277 1.04 7.90 9.60
N THR A 278 -0.01 7.61 10.37
CA THR A 278 -0.05 7.73 11.84
C THR A 278 1.01 6.87 12.51
N ASN A 279 1.39 5.72 11.93
CA ASN A 279 2.47 4.90 12.47
C ASN A 279 3.88 5.42 12.13
N ARG A 280 4.08 6.06 10.97
CA ARG A 280 5.39 6.59 10.55
C ARG A 280 5.70 7.96 11.18
N TYR A 281 4.67 8.78 11.43
CA TYR A 281 4.77 10.12 12.01
C TYR A 281 4.10 10.22 13.38
N SER A 282 3.98 9.10 14.12
CA SER A 282 3.23 9.01 15.37
C SER A 282 3.57 10.10 16.38
N ASN A 283 4.87 10.37 16.59
CA ASN A 283 5.34 11.41 17.50
C ASN A 283 5.00 12.82 17.01
N LEU A 284 5.12 13.09 15.71
CA LEU A 284 4.77 14.37 15.10
C LEU A 284 3.25 14.62 15.18
N ILE A 285 2.44 13.60 14.86
CA ILE A 285 0.99 13.67 14.93
C ILE A 285 0.52 13.86 16.36
N HIS A 286 1.17 13.22 17.34
CA HIS A 286 0.88 13.46 18.75
C HIS A 286 1.15 14.92 19.14
N GLY A 287 2.30 15.49 18.73
CA GLY A 287 2.63 16.89 18.97
C GLY A 287 1.64 17.87 18.30
N ILE A 288 1.23 17.57 17.06
CA ILE A 288 0.23 18.36 16.33
C ILE A 288 -1.14 18.31 17.02
N LYS A 289 -1.59 17.12 17.45
CA LYS A 289 -2.85 16.95 18.17
C LYS A 289 -2.86 17.73 19.48
N GLU A 290 -1.75 17.70 20.23
CA GLU A 290 -1.64 18.44 21.48
C GLU A 290 -1.62 19.95 21.26
N LYS A 291 -0.88 20.43 20.25
CA LYS A 291 -0.91 21.86 19.85
C LYS A 291 -2.33 22.31 19.49
N LEU A 292 -3.04 21.53 18.68
CA LEU A 292 -4.42 21.84 18.29
C LEU A 292 -5.40 21.77 19.47
N ARG A 293 -5.20 20.86 20.43
CA ARG A 293 -5.99 20.80 21.66
C ARG A 293 -5.88 22.11 22.44
N ILE A 294 -4.65 22.58 22.68
CA ILE A 294 -4.38 23.83 23.39
C ILE A 294 -4.97 25.04 22.65
N ILE A 295 -4.86 25.09 21.32
CA ILE A 295 -5.47 26.17 20.51
C ILE A 295 -7.01 26.13 20.67
N ARG A 296 -7.62 24.95 20.59
CA ARG A 296 -9.09 24.79 20.61
C ARG A 296 -9.73 24.99 21.99
N GLU A 297 -8.94 24.99 23.06
CA GLU A 297 -9.37 25.38 24.40
C GLU A 297 -9.55 26.91 24.55
N LYS A 298 -8.98 27.72 23.64
CA LYS A 298 -9.10 29.18 23.63
C LYS A 298 -10.43 29.66 23.06
N THR A 299 -10.73 30.94 23.27
CA THR A 299 -11.95 31.56 22.70
C THR A 299 -11.89 31.61 21.17
N ILE A 300 -13.05 31.62 20.51
CA ILE A 300 -13.14 31.71 19.04
C ILE A 300 -12.34 32.91 18.51
N GLU A 301 -12.46 34.08 19.14
CA GLU A 301 -11.73 35.29 18.76
C GLU A 301 -10.20 35.15 18.85
N GLN A 302 -9.70 34.49 19.91
CA GLN A 302 -8.27 34.22 20.07
C GLN A 302 -7.78 33.25 19.00
N ARG A 303 -8.55 32.19 18.72
CA ARG A 303 -8.23 31.20 17.68
C ARG A 303 -8.19 31.82 16.29
N ILE A 304 -9.17 32.66 15.94
CA ILE A 304 -9.16 33.40 14.67
C ILE A 304 -7.91 34.28 14.59
N THR A 305 -7.58 35.01 15.67
CA THR A 305 -6.40 35.89 15.70
C THR A 305 -5.10 35.10 15.48
N GLU A 306 -4.92 34.00 16.19
CA GLU A 306 -3.73 33.15 16.06
C GLU A 306 -3.62 32.49 14.69
N LEU A 307 -4.75 32.08 14.11
CA LEU A 307 -4.78 31.52 12.75
C LEU A 307 -4.35 32.55 11.70
N PHE A 308 -4.81 33.79 11.80
CA PHE A 308 -4.42 34.86 10.87
C PHE A 308 -2.97 35.31 11.05
N ILE A 309 -2.46 35.32 12.28
CA ILE A 309 -1.02 35.48 12.52
C ILE A 309 -0.23 34.35 11.85
N GLU A 310 -0.73 33.12 11.87
CA GLU A 310 -0.05 32.00 11.20
C GLU A 310 -0.10 32.12 9.67
N PHE A 311 -1.22 32.60 9.09
CA PHE A 311 -1.27 32.91 7.66
C PHE A 311 -0.18 33.91 7.26
N ASP A 312 0.03 34.95 8.09
CA ASP A 312 1.07 35.96 7.92
C ASP A 312 2.47 35.37 8.02
N HIS A 313 2.73 34.52 9.02
CA HIS A 313 4.01 33.80 9.14
C HIS A 313 4.31 32.88 7.95
N LEU A 314 3.28 32.30 7.33
CA LEU A 314 3.41 31.49 6.12
C LEU A 314 3.59 32.33 4.84
N GLY A 315 3.62 33.66 4.96
CA GLY A 315 3.95 34.60 3.88
C GLY A 315 2.74 35.26 3.20
N ASN A 316 1.56 35.24 3.82
CA ASN A 316 0.35 35.86 3.26
C ASN A 316 -0.05 37.06 4.09
N TYR A 317 -0.19 38.26 3.54
CA TYR A 317 -0.67 39.41 4.32
C TYR A 317 -2.17 39.34 4.50
N THR A 318 -2.64 38.95 5.69
CA THR A 318 -4.05 38.66 5.94
C THR A 318 -4.69 39.56 7.00
N ASN A 319 -6.02 39.55 7.07
CA ASN A 319 -6.77 40.27 8.11
C ASN A 319 -7.89 39.41 8.68
N ARG A 320 -7.89 39.23 10.02
CA ARG A 320 -8.88 38.42 10.75
C ARG A 320 -10.34 38.78 10.45
N ASN A 321 -10.60 40.05 10.14
CA ASN A 321 -11.94 40.55 9.82
C ASN A 321 -12.51 39.90 8.56
N TRP A 322 -11.66 39.41 7.65
CA TRP A 322 -12.09 38.69 6.45
C TRP A 322 -12.87 37.41 6.76
N PHE A 323 -12.64 36.82 7.94
CA PHE A 323 -13.35 35.65 8.43
C PHE A 323 -14.38 36.03 9.50
N SER A 324 -14.02 36.83 10.52
CA SER A 324 -14.91 37.07 11.67
C SER A 324 -16.20 37.84 11.34
N THR A 325 -16.22 38.58 10.22
CA THR A 325 -17.38 39.40 9.80
C THR A 325 -18.35 38.67 8.86
N LEU A 326 -18.08 37.41 8.51
CA LEU A 326 -18.94 36.64 7.61
C LEU A 326 -20.30 36.34 8.27
N ASP A 327 -21.37 36.37 7.48
CA ASP A 327 -22.69 35.92 7.91
C ASP A 327 -22.86 34.39 7.82
N SER A 328 -23.97 33.86 8.34
CA SER A 328 -24.27 32.43 8.34
C SER A 328 -24.29 31.80 6.94
N THR A 329 -24.80 32.53 5.94
CA THR A 329 -24.88 32.08 4.55
C THR A 329 -23.49 32.02 3.92
N GLN A 330 -22.65 33.02 4.22
CA GLN A 330 -21.27 33.08 3.78
C GLN A 330 -20.43 31.97 4.40
N TYR A 331 -20.60 31.63 5.68
CA TYR A 331 -19.92 30.47 6.27
C TYR A 331 -20.36 29.14 5.64
N ILE A 332 -21.65 28.96 5.34
CA ILE A 332 -22.14 27.77 4.63
C ILE A 332 -21.50 27.69 3.24
N ARG A 333 -21.42 28.82 2.53
CA ARG A 333 -20.75 28.90 1.23
C ARG A 333 -19.26 28.62 1.35
N LEU A 334 -18.60 29.15 2.38
CA LEU A 334 -17.18 28.92 2.67
C LEU A 334 -16.90 27.43 2.84
N TYR A 335 -17.68 26.75 3.70
CA TYR A 335 -17.59 25.30 3.88
C TYR A 335 -17.72 24.55 2.56
N ARG A 336 -18.74 24.87 1.76
CA ARG A 336 -18.97 24.22 0.45
C ARG A 336 -17.80 24.46 -0.51
N CYS A 337 -17.25 25.67 -0.54
CA CYS A 337 -16.11 26.02 -1.37
C CYS A 337 -14.83 25.29 -0.94
N ILE A 338 -14.51 25.24 0.35
CA ILE A 338 -13.34 24.49 0.86
C ILE A 338 -13.46 23.00 0.50
N LEU A 339 -14.67 22.45 0.64
CA LEU A 339 -14.95 21.06 0.34
C LEU A 339 -14.84 20.74 -1.15
N ASP A 340 -15.22 21.66 -2.03
CA ASP A 340 -15.03 21.51 -3.47
C ASP A 340 -13.54 21.67 -3.86
N ILE A 341 -12.83 22.64 -3.27
CA ILE A 341 -11.40 22.85 -3.54
C ILE A 341 -10.59 21.63 -3.10
N TRP A 342 -10.84 21.11 -1.90
CA TRP A 342 -10.13 19.96 -1.35
C TRP A 342 -10.38 18.67 -2.14
N ASN A 343 -11.59 18.47 -2.67
CA ASN A 343 -11.95 17.22 -3.35
C ASN A 343 -11.77 17.29 -4.87
N SER A 344 -12.20 18.37 -5.51
CA SER A 344 -12.45 18.44 -6.95
C SER A 344 -11.49 19.37 -7.71
N ARG A 345 -11.08 20.52 -7.13
CA ARG A 345 -10.38 21.58 -7.90
C ARG A 345 -8.87 21.69 -7.66
N GLY A 346 -8.34 21.17 -6.55
CA GLY A 346 -6.92 21.32 -6.23
C GLY A 346 -5.93 20.49 -7.07
N GLN A 347 -6.41 19.53 -7.89
CA GLN A 347 -5.58 18.55 -8.62
C GLN A 347 -4.50 17.86 -7.76
N LEU A 348 -4.69 17.83 -6.43
CA LEU A 348 -3.71 17.27 -5.53
C LEU A 348 -3.82 15.76 -5.53
N SER A 349 -2.71 15.09 -5.79
CA SER A 349 -2.62 13.65 -5.57
C SER A 349 -2.87 13.33 -4.09
N TYR A 350 -3.28 12.10 -3.84
CA TYR A 350 -3.57 11.66 -2.47
C TYR A 350 -2.35 11.75 -1.55
N SER A 351 -1.15 11.51 -2.08
CA SER A 351 0.12 11.64 -1.35
C SER A 351 0.43 13.09 -0.96
N VAL A 352 -0.01 14.08 -1.74
CA VAL A 352 0.13 15.50 -1.38
C VAL A 352 -0.92 15.90 -0.34
N LYS A 353 -2.18 15.46 -0.50
CA LYS A 353 -3.25 15.72 0.49
C LYS A 353 -2.88 15.19 1.88
N SER A 354 -2.29 14.00 1.95
CA SER A 354 -1.88 13.39 3.21
C SER A 354 -0.66 14.07 3.86
N LYS A 355 0.18 14.75 3.06
CA LYS A 355 1.25 15.61 3.56
C LYS A 355 0.78 16.99 4.00
N ILE A 356 -0.31 17.52 3.41
CA ILE A 356 -0.95 18.78 3.84
C ILE A 356 -1.72 18.57 5.14
N CYS A 357 -2.43 17.44 5.26
CA CYS A 357 -3.23 17.14 6.44
C CYS A 357 -2.88 15.76 7.00
N LEU A 358 -1.96 15.72 7.97
CA LEU A 358 -1.53 14.48 8.64
C LEU A 358 -2.63 13.86 9.53
N LEU A 359 -3.70 14.61 9.81
CA LEU A 359 -4.93 14.10 10.44
C LEU A 359 -5.90 13.48 9.42
N GLY A 360 -5.49 13.41 8.15
CA GLY A 360 -6.12 12.73 7.00
C GLY A 360 -7.07 13.58 6.20
N SER A 361 -8.07 14.17 6.86
CA SER A 361 -8.95 15.13 6.23
C SER A 361 -9.08 16.38 7.09
N PRO A 362 -9.07 17.58 6.50
CA PRO A 362 -9.34 18.81 7.25
C PRO A 362 -10.79 18.85 7.77
N PHE A 363 -11.66 17.97 7.28
CA PHE A 363 -13.04 17.78 7.73
C PHE A 363 -13.20 16.67 8.78
N THR A 364 -12.11 15.98 9.14
CA THR A 364 -12.16 14.94 10.18
C THR A 364 -12.51 15.59 11.52
N GLU A 365 -13.42 14.96 12.27
CA GLU A 365 -13.95 15.45 13.56
C GLU A 365 -14.94 16.63 13.49
N ILE A 366 -15.37 17.08 12.29
CA ILE A 366 -16.26 18.24 12.16
C ILE A 366 -17.48 17.92 11.29
N ILE A 367 -18.66 18.16 11.87
CA ILE A 367 -20.00 18.38 11.31
C ILE A 367 -20.30 17.66 9.97
N PRO A 368 -21.08 16.55 9.98
CA PRO A 368 -21.58 15.91 8.76
C PRO A 368 -22.27 16.89 7.80
N ARG A 369 -22.12 16.72 6.48
CA ARG A 369 -22.75 17.60 5.46
C ARG A 369 -24.27 17.77 5.66
N THR A 370 -24.94 16.78 6.26
CA THR A 370 -26.36 16.77 6.62
C THR A 370 -26.76 17.78 7.71
N PHE A 371 -25.79 18.39 8.40
CA PHE A 371 -26.05 19.44 9.36
C PHE A 371 -26.35 20.77 8.66
N PHE A 372 -25.57 21.17 7.65
CA PHE A 372 -25.74 22.45 6.94
C PHE A 372 -26.97 22.50 5.98
N THR A 373 -27.82 21.47 6.02
CA THR A 373 -29.10 21.39 5.31
C THR A 373 -30.32 21.57 6.23
N ASN A 374 -30.12 21.55 7.55
CA ASN A 374 -31.20 21.74 8.53
C ASN A 374 -31.21 23.18 9.04
N ASP A 375 -32.35 23.85 8.98
CA ASP A 375 -32.54 25.29 9.26
C ASP A 375 -32.26 25.75 10.71
N SER A 376 -31.77 24.89 11.60
CA SER A 376 -31.66 25.16 13.05
C SER A 376 -30.23 25.25 13.62
N ILE A 377 -29.21 25.39 12.79
CA ILE A 377 -27.82 25.48 13.28
C ILE A 377 -27.47 26.91 13.70
N SER A 378 -27.04 27.08 14.96
CA SER A 378 -26.49 28.33 15.47
C SER A 378 -25.27 28.79 14.66
N TYR A 379 -25.25 30.07 14.29
CA TYR A 379 -24.15 30.78 13.64
C TYR A 379 -22.77 30.40 14.21
N GLU A 380 -22.66 30.35 15.54
CA GLU A 380 -21.41 30.04 16.25
C GLU A 380 -20.88 28.63 15.93
N ARG A 381 -21.77 27.65 15.71
CA ARG A 381 -21.36 26.26 15.37
C ARG A 381 -20.81 26.17 13.95
N ILE A 382 -21.38 26.93 13.00
CA ILE A 382 -20.91 26.96 11.60
C ILE A 382 -19.56 27.68 11.52
N GLN A 383 -19.45 28.82 12.21
CA GLN A 383 -18.19 29.57 12.33
C GLN A 383 -17.10 28.70 12.95
N ASN A 384 -17.36 28.06 14.09
CA ASN A 384 -16.41 27.17 14.74
C ASN A 384 -16.01 25.97 13.85
N GLY A 385 -16.96 25.42 13.09
CA GLY A 385 -16.69 24.36 12.12
C GLY A 385 -15.73 24.81 11.01
N CYS A 386 -15.98 25.96 10.39
CA CYS A 386 -15.10 26.52 9.36
C CYS A 386 -13.72 26.87 9.92
N LEU A 387 -13.66 27.44 11.13
CA LEU A 387 -12.41 27.77 11.81
C LEU A 387 -11.56 26.51 12.05
N THR A 388 -12.19 25.43 12.51
CA THR A 388 -11.50 24.17 12.79
C THR A 388 -10.97 23.52 11.51
N ILE A 389 -11.67 23.68 10.37
CA ILE A 389 -11.19 23.23 9.06
C ILE A 389 -9.94 24.02 8.63
N PHE A 390 -9.95 25.34 8.80
CA PHE A 390 -8.77 26.17 8.50
C PHE A 390 -7.58 25.81 9.40
N GLU A 391 -7.80 25.63 10.70
CA GLU A 391 -6.75 25.17 11.62
C GLU A 391 -6.14 23.84 11.18
N ASN A 392 -6.96 22.88 10.75
CA ASN A 392 -6.47 21.61 10.23
C ASN A 392 -5.60 21.82 8.97
N LEU A 393 -6.04 22.67 8.02
CA LEU A 393 -5.27 22.93 6.79
C LEU A 393 -3.92 23.62 7.07
N VAL A 394 -3.86 24.53 8.04
CA VAL A 394 -2.69 25.40 8.27
C VAL A 394 -1.68 24.78 9.24
N TYR A 395 -2.13 24.03 10.24
CA TYR A 395 -1.26 23.53 11.31
C TYR A 395 -0.82 22.07 11.15
N THR A 396 -1.44 21.28 10.28
CA THR A 396 -1.22 19.81 10.25
C THR A 396 -0.34 19.31 9.11
N GLY A 397 0.26 20.22 8.33
CA GLY A 397 1.19 19.86 7.27
C GLY A 397 2.50 19.28 7.80
N ILE A 398 3.11 18.38 7.02
CA ILE A 398 4.34 17.66 7.38
C ILE A 398 5.58 18.56 7.48
N ASP A 399 5.61 19.64 6.69
CA ASP A 399 6.66 20.64 6.64
C ASP A 399 6.05 22.02 6.30
N GLU A 400 6.88 23.06 6.26
CA GLU A 400 6.44 24.43 5.98
C GLU A 400 5.83 24.59 4.57
N GLU A 401 6.34 23.85 3.57
CA GLU A 401 5.86 23.92 2.19
C GLU A 401 4.42 23.40 2.09
N HIS A 402 4.14 22.25 2.69
CA HIS A 402 2.79 21.68 2.70
C HIS A 402 1.82 22.50 3.57
N ARG A 403 2.33 23.17 4.62
CA ARG A 403 1.53 24.14 5.39
C ARG A 403 1.19 25.38 4.58
N LYS A 404 2.12 25.92 3.78
CA LYS A 404 1.85 27.00 2.81
C LYS A 404 0.78 26.57 1.80
N LEU A 405 0.86 25.35 1.30
CA LEU A 405 -0.14 24.80 0.37
C LEU A 405 -1.53 24.67 1.02
N GLY A 406 -1.61 24.15 2.24
CA GLY A 406 -2.84 24.12 3.03
C GLY A 406 -3.40 25.53 3.29
N ALA A 407 -2.53 26.48 3.59
CA ALA A 407 -2.90 27.88 3.76
C ALA A 407 -3.47 28.51 2.48
N PHE A 408 -2.86 28.24 1.31
CA PHE A 408 -3.40 28.70 0.04
C PHE A 408 -4.80 28.14 -0.21
N HIS A 409 -5.05 26.85 0.01
CA HIS A 409 -6.41 26.31 -0.16
C HIS A 409 -7.45 26.97 0.76
N ALA A 410 -7.08 27.26 2.01
CA ALA A 410 -7.94 27.98 2.94
C ALA A 410 -8.23 29.42 2.45
N LEU A 411 -7.19 30.19 2.11
CA LEU A 411 -7.33 31.58 1.66
C LEU A 411 -8.07 31.68 0.31
N THR A 412 -7.78 30.79 -0.63
CA THR A 412 -8.49 30.65 -1.90
C THR A 412 -10.00 30.52 -1.67
N SER A 413 -10.41 29.64 -0.76
CA SER A 413 -11.84 29.51 -0.41
C SER A 413 -12.43 30.76 0.23
N LEU A 414 -11.63 31.48 1.04
CA LEU A 414 -12.05 32.71 1.72
C LEU A 414 -12.31 33.84 0.71
N THR A 415 -11.48 33.97 -0.33
CA THR A 415 -11.68 34.97 -1.40
C THR A 415 -13.02 34.82 -2.16
N VAL A 416 -13.60 33.61 -2.16
CA VAL A 416 -14.90 33.37 -2.79
C VAL A 416 -16.04 34.03 -2.00
N VAL A 417 -15.92 34.11 -0.67
CA VAL A 417 -17.00 34.58 0.22
C VAL A 417 -16.76 35.96 0.81
N SER A 418 -15.50 36.35 1.00
CA SER A 418 -15.09 37.63 1.58
C SER A 418 -14.62 38.59 0.48
N ARG A 419 -15.30 39.73 0.36
CA ARG A 419 -14.98 40.75 -0.65
C ARG A 419 -13.60 41.36 -0.40
N ASP A 420 -13.28 41.65 0.86
CA ASP A 420 -12.02 42.28 1.23
C ASP A 420 -10.84 41.33 0.98
N ALA A 421 -10.99 40.04 1.33
CA ALA A 421 -9.97 39.03 1.00
C ALA A 421 -9.76 38.89 -0.51
N ARG A 422 -10.84 38.96 -1.30
CA ARG A 422 -10.76 38.91 -2.76
C ARG A 422 -10.00 40.09 -3.35
N GLN A 423 -10.22 41.28 -2.83
CA GLN A 423 -9.53 42.49 -3.28
C GLN A 423 -8.04 42.45 -2.90
N ALA A 424 -7.70 41.91 -1.74
CA ALA A 424 -6.32 41.77 -1.30
C ALA A 424 -5.55 40.66 -2.04
N MET A 425 -6.21 39.56 -2.42
CA MET A 425 -5.60 38.39 -3.08
C MET A 425 -6.38 37.95 -4.33
N PRO A 426 -6.46 38.80 -5.38
CA PRO A 426 -7.26 38.51 -6.57
C PRO A 426 -6.79 37.24 -7.32
N TRP A 427 -5.48 36.97 -7.34
CA TRP A 427 -4.92 35.78 -8.00
C TRP A 427 -5.45 34.46 -7.42
N LEU A 428 -5.73 34.41 -6.10
CA LEU A 428 -6.32 33.22 -5.48
C LEU A 428 -7.77 33.06 -5.89
N TYR A 429 -8.52 34.14 -6.03
CA TYR A 429 -9.91 34.08 -6.48
C TYR A 429 -10.01 33.63 -7.94
N GLU A 430 -9.18 34.20 -8.81
CA GLU A 430 -9.13 33.87 -10.23
C GLU A 430 -8.81 32.39 -10.45
N SER A 431 -7.97 31.79 -9.61
CA SER A 431 -7.60 30.36 -9.70
C SER A 431 -8.76 29.37 -9.52
N VAL A 432 -9.92 29.82 -9.05
CA VAL A 432 -11.11 28.97 -8.82
C VAL A 432 -12.30 29.35 -9.69
N VAL A 433 -12.25 30.51 -10.34
CA VAL A 433 -13.36 31.03 -11.16
C VAL A 433 -13.16 30.70 -12.63
N PHE A 434 -11.91 30.54 -13.06
CA PHE A 434 -11.49 30.04 -14.36
C PHE A 434 -10.93 28.62 -14.21
#